data_AF-A0A7J9A6B3-F1
#
_entry.id   AF-A0A7J9A6B3-F1
#
_cell.length_a   1.000
_cell.length_b   1.000
_cell.length_c   1.000
_cell.angle_alpha   90.00
_cell.angle_beta   90.00
_cell.angle_gamma   90.00
#
_symmetry.space_group_name_H-M   'P 1'
#
loop_
_entity.id
_entity.type
_entity.pdbx_description
1 polymer ?
#
loop_
_entity_poly.entity_id
_entity_poly.type
_entity_poly.pdbx_seq_one_letter_code
_entity_poly.pdbx_strand_id
1 'polypeptide(L)'
;MGDTIEFSIDFLTPAKTIGRLKEEIKKHLEANTLWRPNHLVVVKEIENVNKLKMALFCNHTMNFQDFREKNRRRTELVLELKRIFEELGIRYNLLPQHVNLNQVNQDRPDATYATTWS
;
A
#
# COMPACT_ATOMS: atom_id res chain seq x y z
N MET A 1 -20.03 15.65 3.55
CA MET A 1 -19.11 15.58 2.39
C MET A 1 -18.34 14.27 2.46
N GLY A 2 -18.53 13.38 1.49
CA GLY A 2 -17.87 12.07 1.49
C GLY A 2 -16.40 12.13 1.08
N ASP A 3 -15.61 11.21 1.60
CA ASP A 3 -14.23 10.99 1.23
C ASP A 3 -13.92 9.49 1.16
N THR A 4 -13.01 9.15 0.26
CA THR A 4 -12.59 7.78 0.00
C THR A 4 -11.08 7.72 0.01
N ILE A 5 -10.54 6.85 0.87
CA ILE A 5 -9.11 6.54 0.89
C ILE A 5 -8.94 5.09 0.45
N GLU A 6 -8.30 4.91 -0.69
CA GLU A 6 -7.93 3.59 -1.21
C GLU A 6 -6.51 3.25 -0.75
N PHE A 7 -6.35 2.01 -0.28
CA PHE A 7 -5.06 1.49 0.14
C PHE A 7 -4.98 -0.01 -0.15
N SER A 8 -3.80 -0.59 0.04
CA SER A 8 -3.54 -1.99 -0.25
C SER A 8 -2.73 -2.63 0.86
N ILE A 9 -3.07 -3.87 1.17
CA ILE A 9 -2.36 -4.69 2.16
C ILE A 9 -1.95 -6.02 1.53
N ASP A 10 -0.93 -6.66 2.09
CA ASP A 10 -0.50 -8.00 1.69
C ASP A 10 -1.64 -9.01 1.87
N PHE A 11 -1.88 -9.87 0.88
CA PHE A 11 -2.88 -10.93 0.95
C PHE A 11 -2.66 -11.88 2.12
N LEU A 12 -1.40 -12.06 2.55
CA LEU A 12 -1.03 -12.87 3.70
C LEU A 12 -1.37 -12.20 5.05
N THR A 13 -1.83 -10.95 5.04
CA THR A 13 -2.27 -10.27 6.28
C THR A 13 -3.39 -11.08 6.92
N PRO A 14 -3.22 -11.61 8.15
CA PRO A 14 -4.22 -12.45 8.78
C PRO A 14 -5.55 -11.71 8.97
N ALA A 15 -6.68 -12.41 8.78
CA ALA A 15 -8.01 -11.84 8.95
C ALA A 15 -8.22 -11.19 10.33
N LYS A 16 -7.59 -11.74 11.39
CA LYS A 16 -7.58 -11.15 12.74
C LYS A 16 -6.93 -9.77 12.77
N THR A 17 -5.83 -9.57 12.05
CA THR A 17 -5.14 -8.29 11.93
C THR A 17 -5.99 -7.29 11.13
N ILE A 18 -6.69 -7.75 10.10
CA ILE A 18 -7.66 -6.93 9.36
C ILE A 18 -8.82 -6.50 10.26
N GLY A 19 -9.31 -7.38 11.14
CA GLY A 19 -10.31 -7.05 12.15
C GLY A 19 -9.84 -5.91 13.07
N ARG A 20 -8.62 -6.05 13.63
CA ARG A 20 -8.00 -5.00 14.45
C ARG A 20 -7.79 -3.68 13.72
N LEU A 21 -7.41 -3.75 12.44
CA LEU A 21 -7.29 -2.56 11.60
C LEU A 21 -8.63 -1.80 11.54
N LYS A 22 -9.74 -2.51 11.32
CA LYS A 22 -11.07 -1.89 11.30
C LYS A 22 -11.45 -1.26 12.64
N GLU A 23 -11.10 -1.92 13.75
CA GLU A 23 -11.35 -1.44 15.10
C GLU A 23 -10.55 -0.17 15.43
N GLU A 24 -9.24 -0.12 15.13
CA GLU A 24 -8.42 1.05 15.40
C GLU A 24 -8.80 2.24 14.51
N ILE A 25 -9.11 2.01 13.22
CA ILE A 25 -9.65 3.06 12.34
C ILE A 25 -10.95 3.62 12.91
N LYS A 26 -11.85 2.73 13.36
CA LYS A 26 -13.12 3.12 13.96
C LYS A 26 -12.91 4.00 15.18
N LYS A 27 -12.07 3.54 16.10
CA LYS A 27 -11.73 4.25 17.33
C LYS A 27 -11.14 5.64 17.05
N HIS A 28 -10.24 5.76 16.06
CA HIS A 28 -9.67 7.04 15.69
C HIS A 28 -10.72 8.01 15.13
N LEU A 29 -11.56 7.55 14.21
CA LEU A 29 -12.58 8.39 13.58
C LEU A 29 -13.68 8.80 14.57
N GLU A 30 -14.11 7.91 15.45
CA GLU A 30 -15.13 8.20 16.47
C GLU A 30 -14.59 9.08 17.62
N ALA A 31 -13.29 9.05 17.89
CA ALA A 31 -12.65 9.94 18.87
C ALA A 31 -12.59 11.41 18.39
N ASN A 32 -12.84 11.67 17.11
CA ASN A 32 -12.65 12.98 16.50
C ASN A 32 -13.96 13.54 15.91
N THR A 33 -14.43 14.67 16.46
CA THR A 33 -15.69 15.33 16.05
C THR A 33 -15.66 15.90 14.63
N LEU A 34 -14.50 15.89 13.97
CA LEU A 34 -14.34 16.31 12.57
C LEU A 34 -14.93 15.29 11.57
N TRP A 35 -15.21 14.07 12.02
CA TRP A 35 -15.77 12.98 11.21
C TRP A 35 -17.18 12.61 11.67
N ARG A 36 -18.03 12.22 10.72
CA ARG A 36 -19.36 11.70 11.04
C ARG A 36 -19.26 10.23 11.47
N PRO A 37 -20.17 9.79 12.36
CA PRO A 37 -20.37 8.37 12.60
C PRO A 37 -20.82 7.69 11.29
N ASN A 38 -20.54 6.40 11.15
CA ASN A 38 -20.74 5.57 9.94
C ASN A 38 -19.64 5.68 8.89
N HIS A 39 -18.41 5.35 9.27
CA HIS A 39 -17.35 5.01 8.32
C HIS A 39 -17.39 3.51 7.97
N LEU A 40 -16.88 3.16 6.80
CA LEU A 40 -16.88 1.78 6.32
C LEU A 40 -15.52 1.42 5.72
N VAL A 41 -14.94 0.33 6.20
CA VAL A 41 -13.73 -0.27 5.63
C VAL A 41 -14.10 -1.54 4.89
N VAL A 42 -13.87 -1.56 3.57
CA VAL A 42 -14.19 -2.68 2.69
C VAL A 42 -12.95 -3.25 2.01
N VAL A 43 -12.99 -4.54 1.71
CA VAL A 43 -12.11 -5.16 0.72
C VAL A 43 -12.82 -5.03 -0.63
N LYS A 44 -12.17 -4.37 -1.61
CA LYS A 44 -12.74 -4.17 -2.95
C LYS A 44 -12.50 -5.39 -3.83
N GLU A 45 -11.27 -5.88 -3.85
CA GLU A 45 -10.84 -6.97 -4.73
C GLU A 45 -9.54 -7.61 -4.22
N ILE A 46 -9.28 -8.83 -4.71
CA ILE A 46 -7.97 -9.47 -4.64
C ILE A 46 -7.25 -9.16 -5.96
N GLU A 47 -6.17 -8.41 -5.91
CA GLU A 47 -5.34 -8.07 -7.07
C GLU A 47 -4.12 -9.00 -7.11
N ASN A 48 -3.85 -9.59 -8.28
CA ASN A 48 -2.68 -10.44 -8.54
C ASN A 48 -2.45 -11.58 -7.53
N VAL A 49 -3.51 -12.03 -6.85
CA VAL A 49 -3.52 -13.11 -5.83
C VAL A 49 -2.67 -12.81 -4.57
N ASN A 50 -1.94 -11.70 -4.54
CA ASN A 50 -0.99 -11.36 -3.48
C ASN A 50 -1.29 -10.03 -2.78
N LYS A 51 -2.27 -9.26 -3.29
CA LYS A 51 -2.65 -7.97 -2.73
C LYS A 51 -4.16 -7.90 -2.50
N LEU A 52 -4.55 -7.37 -1.36
CA LEU A 52 -5.93 -6.97 -1.10
C LEU A 52 -6.07 -5.47 -1.32
N LYS A 53 -6.90 -5.06 -2.30
CA LYS A 53 -7.30 -3.65 -2.42
C LYS A 53 -8.42 -3.38 -1.44
N MET A 54 -8.26 -2.29 -0.69
CA MET A 54 -9.20 -1.87 0.34
C MET A 54 -9.60 -0.41 0.14
N ALA A 55 -10.75 -0.05 0.68
CA ALA A 55 -11.18 1.34 0.75
C ALA A 55 -11.78 1.66 2.12
N LEU A 56 -11.43 2.84 2.61
CA LEU A 56 -12.11 3.51 3.72
C LEU A 56 -13.04 4.58 3.15
N PHE A 57 -14.33 4.41 3.37
CA PHE A 57 -15.34 5.43 3.14
C PHE A 57 -15.63 6.16 4.45
N CYS A 58 -15.51 7.47 4.43
CA CYS A 58 -15.78 8.31 5.60
C CYS A 58 -16.47 9.61 5.18
N ASN A 59 -17.12 10.27 6.14
CA ASN A 59 -17.87 11.49 5.90
C ASN A 59 -17.36 12.59 6.82
N HIS A 60 -17.00 13.74 6.24
CA HIS A 60 -16.63 14.93 7.00
C HIS A 60 -17.86 15.62 7.59
N THR A 61 -17.72 16.21 8.78
CA THR A 61 -18.76 17.08 9.38
C THR A 61 -18.82 18.47 8.75
N MET A 62 -17.75 18.91 8.08
CA MET A 62 -17.64 20.25 7.47
C MET A 62 -18.60 20.48 6.29
N ASN A 63 -18.78 21.76 5.95
CA ASN A 63 -19.55 22.20 4.80
C ASN A 63 -18.71 22.11 3.50
N PHE A 64 -19.35 21.98 2.34
CA PHE A 64 -18.72 21.62 1.06
C PHE A 64 -17.78 22.69 0.44
N GLN A 65 -17.70 23.87 1.03
CA GLN A 65 -17.01 25.04 0.48
C GLN A 65 -15.52 25.11 0.84
N ASP A 66 -15.03 24.31 1.81
CA ASP A 66 -13.63 24.37 2.26
C ASP A 66 -12.80 23.18 1.77
N PHE A 67 -12.38 23.25 0.51
CA PHE A 67 -11.53 22.21 -0.10
C PHE A 67 -10.14 22.13 0.54
N ARG A 68 -9.61 23.26 1.04
CA ARG A 68 -8.29 23.31 1.69
C ARG A 68 -8.33 22.52 2.99
N GLU A 69 -9.34 22.78 3.82
CA GLU A 69 -9.54 22.06 5.08
C GLU A 69 -9.83 20.58 4.83
N LYS A 70 -10.62 20.24 3.79
CA LYS A 70 -10.80 18.84 3.39
C LYS A 70 -9.46 18.15 3.12
N ASN A 71 -8.59 18.74 2.30
CA ASN A 71 -7.29 18.15 1.98
C ASN A 71 -6.37 18.05 3.20
N ARG A 72 -6.45 19.02 4.13
CA ARG A 72 -5.71 18.96 5.40
C ARG A 72 -6.15 17.75 6.23
N ARG A 73 -7.46 17.60 6.47
CA ARG A 73 -8.01 16.45 7.23
C ARG A 73 -7.74 15.11 6.56
N ARG A 74 -7.82 15.07 5.22
CA ARG A 74 -7.47 13.86 4.46
C ARG A 74 -6.01 13.48 4.67
N THR A 75 -5.10 14.45 4.65
CA THR A 75 -3.67 14.21 4.92
C THR A 75 -3.45 13.67 6.33
N GLU A 76 -4.09 14.27 7.34
CA GLU A 76 -4.02 13.80 8.73
C GLU A 76 -4.53 12.37 8.87
N LEU A 77 -5.66 12.04 8.23
CA LEU A 77 -6.21 10.69 8.25
C LEU A 77 -5.27 9.68 7.58
N VAL A 78 -4.64 10.03 6.45
CA VAL A 78 -3.66 9.15 5.79
C VAL A 78 -2.43 8.91 6.66
N LEU A 79 -1.95 9.93 7.39
CA LEU A 79 -0.84 9.80 8.32
C LEU A 79 -1.20 8.90 9.52
N GLU A 80 -2.42 9.00 10.03
CA GLU A 80 -2.88 8.10 11.07
C GLU A 80 -3.00 6.66 10.56
N LEU A 81 -3.57 6.46 9.36
CA LEU A 81 -3.63 5.12 8.77
C LEU A 81 -2.23 4.50 8.65
N LYS A 82 -1.23 5.29 8.23
CA LYS A 82 0.16 4.85 8.24
C LYS A 82 0.60 4.39 9.63
N ARG A 83 0.34 5.17 10.68
CA ARG A 83 0.68 4.83 12.06
C ARG A 83 0.01 3.53 12.50
N ILE A 84 -1.29 3.36 12.23
CA ILE A 84 -2.03 2.12 12.55
C ILE A 84 -1.41 0.92 11.83
N PHE A 85 -1.00 1.08 10.55
CA PHE A 85 -0.32 0.01 9.83
C PHE A 85 1.01 -0.38 10.48
N GLU A 86 1.79 0.59 10.93
CA GLU A 86 3.05 0.35 11.63
C GLU A 86 2.83 -0.39 12.97
N GLU A 87 1.85 0.03 13.76
CA GLU A 87 1.50 -0.60 15.05
C GLU A 87 0.98 -2.03 14.87
N LEU A 88 0.22 -2.30 13.80
CA LEU A 88 -0.30 -3.63 13.50
C LEU A 88 0.68 -4.52 12.71
N GLY A 89 1.85 -4.01 12.35
CA GLY A 89 2.84 -4.72 11.55
C GLY A 89 2.38 -5.01 10.12
N ILE A 90 1.43 -4.22 9.60
CA ILE A 90 0.94 -4.33 8.22
C ILE A 90 1.97 -3.71 7.30
N ARG A 91 2.48 -4.50 6.36
CA ARG A 91 3.44 -4.07 5.35
C ARG A 91 2.92 -4.43 3.97
N TYR A 92 3.37 -3.69 2.97
CA TYR A 92 3.22 -4.08 1.57
C TYR A 92 4.55 -4.63 1.08
N ASN A 93 4.60 -5.95 0.88
CA ASN A 93 5.75 -6.60 0.27
C ASN A 93 5.56 -6.65 -1.24
N LEU A 94 6.57 -6.24 -2.00
CA LEU A 94 6.59 -6.47 -3.44
C LEU A 94 6.71 -7.98 -3.70
N LEU A 95 6.12 -8.44 -4.80
CA LEU A 95 6.30 -9.82 -5.25
C LEU A 95 7.79 -10.11 -5.48
N PRO A 96 8.30 -11.27 -5.02
CA PRO A 96 9.59 -11.76 -5.45
C PRO A 96 9.61 -11.82 -6.98
N GLN A 97 10.53 -11.10 -7.62
CA GLN A 97 10.72 -11.18 -9.06
C GLN A 97 11.69 -12.32 -9.39
N HIS A 98 11.32 -13.16 -10.35
CA HIS A 98 12.23 -14.19 -10.85
C HIS A 98 13.34 -13.55 -11.68
N VAL A 99 14.59 -13.69 -11.24
CA VAL A 99 15.76 -13.17 -11.96
C VAL A 99 16.41 -14.31 -12.72
N ASN A 100 16.35 -14.30 -14.06
CA ASN A 100 17.11 -15.23 -14.89
C ASN A 100 18.53 -14.69 -15.07
N LEU A 101 19.49 -15.28 -14.36
CA LEU A 101 20.91 -15.03 -14.56
C LEU A 101 21.39 -15.88 -15.74
N ASN A 102 21.30 -15.34 -16.96
CA ASN A 102 22.01 -15.92 -18.09
C ASN A 102 23.49 -15.58 -17.92
N GLN A 103 24.34 -16.58 -17.67
CA GLN A 103 25.79 -16.40 -17.79
C GLN A 103 26.10 -15.96 -19.22
N VAL A 104 26.45 -14.68 -19.39
CA VAL A 104 27.14 -14.24 -20.60
C VAL A 104 28.55 -14.80 -20.49
N ASN A 105 28.72 -16.06 -20.87
CA ASN A 105 30.02 -16.57 -21.27
C ASN A 105 30.41 -15.76 -22.50
N GLN A 106 31.21 -14.70 -22.27
CA GLN A 106 31.98 -14.14 -23.35
C GLN A 106 33.02 -15.18 -23.70
N ASP A 107 32.71 -15.97 -24.73
CA ASP A 107 33.70 -16.66 -25.54
C ASP A 107 34.74 -15.61 -25.93
N ARG A 108 35.82 -15.53 -25.16
CA ARG A 108 37.06 -14.89 -25.62
C ARG A 108 37.61 -15.82 -26.69
N PRO A 109 37.64 -15.44 -27.98
CA PRO A 109 38.44 -16.19 -28.92
C PRO A 109 39.90 -16.08 -28.48
N ASP A 110 40.53 -17.22 -28.21
CA ASP A 110 41.96 -17.30 -27.94
C ASP A 110 42.71 -16.69 -29.11
N ALA A 111 43.29 -15.52 -28.88
CA ALA A 111 44.12 -14.83 -29.85
C ALA A 111 45.51 -15.49 -29.91
N THR A 112 45.59 -16.72 -30.43
CA THR A 112 46.84 -17.30 -30.90
C THR A 112 47.09 -16.83 -32.32
N TYR A 113 47.75 -15.69 -32.47
CA TYR A 113 48.38 -15.33 -33.75
C TYR A 113 49.59 -16.24 -33.93
N ALA A 114 49.52 -17.14 -34.93
CA ALA A 114 50.68 -17.87 -35.41
C ALA A 114 51.58 -16.89 -36.18
N THR A 115 52.77 -16.58 -35.64
CA THR A 115 53.81 -15.86 -36.37
C THR A 115 54.49 -16.84 -37.34
N THR A 116 54.07 -16.82 -38.60
CA THR A 116 54.77 -17.50 -39.71
C THR A 116 55.35 -16.49 -40.70
N TRP A 117 56.68 -16.35 -40.63
CA TRP A 117 57.72 -16.11 -41.65
C TRP A 117 57.63 -14.98 -42.69
N SER A 118 58.72 -14.20 -42.81
CA SER A 118 59.59 -14.10 -44.02
C SER A 118 60.82 -13.25 -43.73
#